data_AF-A0A4U9UT95-F1
#
_entry.id   AF-A0A4U9UT95-F1
#
_cell.length_a   1.000
_cell.length_b   1.000
_cell.length_c   1.000
_cell.angle_alpha   90.00
_cell.angle_beta   90.00
_cell.angle_gamma   90.00
#
_symmetry.space_group_name_H-M   'P 1'
#
loop_
_entity.id
_entity.type
_entity.pdbx_description
1 polymer ?
#
loop_
_entity_poly.entity_id
_entity_poly.type
_entity_poly.pdbx_seq_one_letter_code
_entity_poly.pdbx_strand_id
1 'polypeptide(L)'
;MTVVSKIGRTQANDQGRWSFTPENDLKDGEYSFTAVAENSAGSSMASDAFELIVYTGNGPTQIARLSQMGKDSGYNANDFGH
;
A
#
# COMPACT_ATOMS: atom_id res chain seq x y z
N MET A 1 18.86 -18.85 -0.08
CA MET A 1 17.82 -19.72 -0.65
C MET A 1 16.56 -18.89 -0.77
N THR A 2 16.20 -18.45 -1.98
CA THR A 2 14.98 -17.67 -2.20
C THR A 2 13.80 -18.62 -2.09
N VAL A 3 12.91 -18.40 -1.13
CA VAL A 3 11.71 -19.20 -0.98
C VAL A 3 10.64 -18.61 -1.90
N VAL A 4 10.42 -19.24 -3.06
CA VAL A 4 9.32 -18.86 -3.95
C VAL A 4 8.04 -19.49 -3.43
N SER A 5 7.07 -18.65 -3.06
CA SER A 5 5.75 -19.10 -2.57
C SER A 5 4.68 -18.69 -3.55
N LYS A 6 3.86 -19.64 -4.00
CA LYS A 6 2.70 -19.35 -4.87
C LYS A 6 1.60 -18.67 -4.05
N ILE A 7 1.21 -17.47 -4.46
CA ILE A 7 0.15 -16.69 -3.79
C ILE A 7 -1.24 -16.85 -4.41
N GLY A 8 -1.34 -17.44 -5.61
CA GLY A 8 -2.62 -17.66 -6.27
C GLY A 8 -2.53 -18.15 -7.71
N ARG A 9 -3.69 -18.22 -8.37
CA ARG A 9 -3.83 -18.55 -9.79
C ARG A 9 -5.06 -17.82 -10.37
N THR A 10 -5.02 -17.51 -11.65
CA THR A 10 -6.16 -16.95 -12.39
C THR A 10 -6.21 -17.53 -13.80
N GLN A 11 -7.34 -17.42 -14.46
CA GLN A 11 -7.53 -17.87 -15.85
C GLN A 11 -7.43 -16.65 -16.77
N ALA A 12 -6.60 -16.74 -17.82
CA ALA A 12 -6.62 -15.75 -18.89
C ALA A 12 -7.90 -15.90 -19.73
N ASN A 13 -8.45 -14.77 -20.19
CA ASN A 13 -9.59 -14.75 -21.10
C ASN A 13 -9.19 -15.13 -22.54
N ASP A 14 -10.16 -15.19 -23.44
CA ASP A 14 -9.95 -15.58 -24.85
C ASP A 14 -9.00 -14.65 -25.63
N GLN A 15 -8.70 -13.48 -25.09
CA GLN A 15 -7.76 -12.50 -25.66
C GLN A 15 -6.39 -12.54 -24.94
N GLY A 16 -6.15 -13.54 -24.09
CA GLY A 16 -4.91 -13.72 -23.33
C GLY A 16 -4.74 -12.75 -22.15
N ARG A 17 -5.76 -11.96 -21.81
CA ARG A 17 -5.69 -11.03 -20.66
C ARG A 17 -6.14 -11.71 -19.39
N TRP A 18 -5.44 -11.44 -18.30
CA TRP A 18 -5.76 -11.93 -16.97
C TRP A 18 -5.69 -10.79 -15.96
N SER A 19 -6.39 -10.97 -14.84
CA SER A 19 -6.25 -10.14 -13.65
C SER A 19 -6.25 -11.06 -12.43
N PHE A 20 -5.48 -10.68 -11.42
CA PHE A 20 -5.38 -11.40 -10.17
C PHE A 20 -5.45 -10.40 -9.02
N THR A 21 -6.33 -10.69 -8.05
CA THR A 21 -6.43 -9.97 -6.78
C THR A 21 -6.14 -10.99 -5.67
N PRO A 22 -5.12 -10.77 -4.83
CA PRO A 22 -4.87 -11.64 -3.69
C PRO A 22 -6.11 -11.75 -2.79
N GLU A 23 -6.38 -12.95 -2.26
CA GLU A 23 -7.52 -13.16 -1.33
C GLU A 23 -7.32 -12.47 0.02
N ASN A 24 -6.06 -12.32 0.43
CA ASN A 24 -5.68 -11.65 1.66
C ASN A 24 -4.87 -10.39 1.32
N ASP A 25 -5.08 -9.34 2.11
CA ASP A 25 -4.28 -8.12 2.02
C ASP A 25 -2.79 -8.43 2.18
N LEU A 26 -1.99 -7.88 1.28
CA LEU A 26 -0.54 -7.89 1.42
C LEU A 26 -0.15 -7.03 2.63
N LYS A 27 0.76 -7.53 3.46
CA LYS A 27 1.31 -6.77 4.58
C LYS A 27 2.35 -5.78 4.06
N ASP A 28 2.68 -4.79 4.89
CA ASP A 28 3.80 -3.90 4.60
C ASP A 28 5.08 -4.72 4.37
N GLY A 29 5.78 -4.41 3.29
CA GLY A 29 6.96 -5.16 2.88
C GLY A 29 7.34 -4.96 1.43
N GLU A 30 8.48 -5.54 1.06
CA GLU A 30 8.98 -5.62 -0.30
C GLU A 30 8.67 -7.01 -0.88
N TYR A 31 8.15 -7.02 -2.11
CA TYR A 31 7.73 -8.22 -2.82
C TYR A 31 8.32 -8.25 -4.22
N SER A 32 8.78 -9.42 -4.65
CA SER A 32 9.18 -9.71 -6.02
C SER A 32 8.24 -10.76 -6.59
N PHE A 33 7.36 -10.36 -7.50
CA PHE A 33 6.35 -11.25 -8.11
C PHE A 33 6.77 -11.70 -9.50
N THR A 34 6.55 -12.98 -9.78
CA THR A 34 6.67 -13.55 -11.13
C THR A 34 5.39 -14.31 -11.47
N ALA A 35 5.12 -14.47 -12.77
CA ALA A 35 4.01 -15.27 -13.27
C ALA A 35 4.51 -16.38 -14.21
N VAL A 36 3.82 -17.52 -14.18
CA VAL A 36 4.02 -18.65 -15.11
C VAL A 36 2.67 -18.94 -15.77
N ALA A 37 2.66 -19.10 -17.09
CA ALA A 37 1.48 -19.55 -17.83
C ALA A 37 1.50 -21.08 -17.92
N GLU A 38 0.38 -21.73 -17.65
CA GLU A 38 0.24 -23.18 -17.71
C GLU A 38 -0.92 -23.56 -18.65
N ASN A 39 -0.72 -24.58 -19.47
CA ASN A 39 -1.74 -25.19 -20.31
C ASN A 39 -1.51 -26.70 -20.44
N SER A 40 -2.31 -27.39 -21.27
CA SER A 40 -2.18 -28.83 -21.49
C SER A 40 -0.85 -29.25 -22.14
N ALA A 41 -0.13 -28.33 -22.78
CA ALA A 41 1.18 -28.57 -23.37
C ALA A 41 2.34 -28.32 -22.40
N GLY A 42 2.09 -27.71 -21.23
CA GLY A 42 3.08 -27.50 -20.17
C GLY A 42 3.05 -26.09 -19.56
N SER A 43 4.12 -25.74 -18.85
CA SER A 43 4.31 -24.45 -18.19
C SER A 43 5.37 -23.61 -18.91
N SER A 44 5.18 -22.29 -18.96
CA SER A 44 6.17 -21.35 -19.49
C SER A 44 7.36 -21.18 -18.54
N MET A 45 8.38 -20.46 -19.00
CA MET A 45 9.32 -19.83 -18.06
C MET A 45 8.60 -18.76 -17.23
N ALA A 46 9.16 -18.43 -16.07
CA ALA A 46 8.70 -17.30 -15.28
C ALA A 46 8.88 -15.99 -16.06
N SER A 47 7.97 -15.04 -15.86
CA SER A 47 8.12 -13.67 -16.32
C SER A 47 9.32 -12.99 -15.66
N ASP A 48 9.69 -11.81 -16.18
CA ASP A 48 10.50 -10.87 -15.42
C ASP A 48 9.82 -10.52 -14.09
N ALA A 49 10.64 -10.18 -13.09
CA ALA A 49 10.17 -9.83 -11.76
C ALA A 49 9.45 -8.47 -11.77
N PHE A 50 8.28 -8.42 -11.13
CA PHE A 50 7.59 -7.20 -10.76
C PHE A 50 7.85 -6.90 -9.29
N GLU A 51 8.63 -5.86 -9.03
CA GLU A 51 8.96 -5.40 -7.68
C GLU A 51 7.85 -4.49 -7.15
N LEU A 52 7.30 -4.82 -5.99
CA LEU A 52 6.24 -4.08 -5.31
C LEU A 52 6.64 -3.78 -3.87
N ILE A 53 6.53 -2.51 -3.48
CA ILE A 53 6.64 -2.09 -2.08
C ILE A 53 5.24 -1.77 -1.59
N VAL A 54 4.79 -2.50 -0.57
CA VAL A 54 3.55 -2.22 0.16
C VAL A 54 3.92 -1.44 1.41
N TYR A 55 3.34 -0.26 1.57
CA TYR A 55 3.51 0.57 2.75
C TYR A 55 2.16 1.22 3.10
N THR A 56 1.59 0.82 4.23
CA THR A 56 0.32 1.33 4.74
C THR A 56 0.49 2.31 5.89
N GLY A 57 1.73 2.78 6.13
CA GLY A 57 2.08 3.65 7.24
C GLY A 57 1.06 4.76 7.47
N ASN A 58 0.69 4.95 8.74
CA ASN A 58 -0.18 6.05 9.16
C ASN A 58 0.31 7.33 8.48
N GLY A 59 -0.52 7.89 7.59
CA GLY A 59 -0.21 9.16 6.92
C GLY A 59 0.19 10.24 7.94
N PRO A 60 0.79 11.36 7.52
CA PRO A 60 1.35 12.32 8.47
C PRO A 60 0.30 12.75 9.51
N THR A 61 0.45 12.28 10.74
CA THR A 61 -0.38 12.73 11.87
C THR A 61 0.07 14.14 12.20
N GLN A 62 -0.66 15.13 11.70
CA GLN A 62 -0.37 16.53 12.01
C GLN A 62 -1.03 16.88 13.35
N ILE A 63 -0.22 17.14 14.37
CA ILE A 63 -0.72 17.70 15.64
C ILE A 63 -0.69 19.22 15.51
N ALA A 64 -1.87 19.84 15.47
CA ALA A 64 -1.97 21.29 15.62
C ALA A 64 -1.60 21.67 17.07
N ARG A 65 -0.52 22.44 17.24
CA ARG A 65 -0.17 23.04 18.54
C ARG A 65 -0.64 24.49 18.52
N LEU A 66 -1.61 24.81 19.37
CA LEU A 66 -1.92 26.20 19.70
C LEU A 66 -0.85 26.67 20.68
N SER A 67 0.25 27.22 20.17
CA SER A 67 1.37 27.65 21.00
C SER A 67 1.05 28.92 21.80
N GLN A 68 0.18 29.79 21.26
CA GLN A 68 -0.26 31.02 21.92
C GLN A 68 -1.65 31.43 21.40
N MET A 69 -2.56 31.83 22.29
CA MET A 69 -3.68 32.70 21.97
C MET A 69 -3.26 34.10 22.42
N GLY A 70 -3.00 34.99 21.47
CA GLY A 70 -2.71 36.40 21.79
C GLY A 70 -3.99 37.15 22.19
N LYS A 71 -3.81 38.30 22.85
CA LYS A 71 -4.85 39.32 23.07
C LYS A 71 -5.74 39.45 21.82
N ASP A 72 -7.06 39.52 21.99
CA ASP A 72 -7.86 40.15 20.95
C ASP A 72 -7.52 41.65 20.92
N SER A 73 -7.73 42.31 19.78
CA SER A 73 -7.42 43.74 19.61
C SER A 73 -8.44 44.66 20.30
N GLY A 74 -9.22 44.13 21.26
CA GLY A 74 -10.23 44.84 22.02
C GLY A 74 -9.63 45.69 23.14
N TYR A 75 -10.29 46.81 23.43
CA TYR A 75 -9.80 47.87 24.33
C TYR A 75 -9.93 47.55 25.84
N ASN A 76 -10.37 46.34 26.22
CA ASN A 76 -10.75 46.03 27.60
C ASN A 76 -9.79 45.01 28.21
N ALA A 77 -9.19 45.36 29.36
CA ALA A 77 -8.04 44.64 29.93
C ALA A 77 -8.39 43.36 30.74
N ASN A 78 -9.57 42.76 30.57
CA ASN A 78 -10.07 41.72 31.47
C ASN A 78 -10.07 40.29 30.91
N ASP A 79 -9.27 40.04 29.87
CA ASP A 79 -9.21 38.71 29.27
C ASP A 79 -7.99 37.93 29.78
N PHE A 80 -8.31 36.96 30.65
CA PHE A 80 -7.53 35.83 31.17
C PHE A 80 -6.53 36.09 32.31
N GLY A 81 -6.99 35.79 33.53
CA GLY A 81 -6.14 35.47 34.67
C GLY A 81 -6.97 34.96 35.85
N HIS A 82 -6.78 33.70 36.22
CA HIS A 82 -6.55 33.41 37.63
C HIS A 82 -5.09 33.70 37.92
#